data_AF-A0AAR5QG70-F1
#
_entry.id   AF-A0AAR5QG70-F1
#
_cell.length_a   1.000
_cell.length_b   1.000
_cell.length_c   1.000
_cell.angle_alpha   90.00
_cell.angle_beta   90.00
_cell.angle_gamma   90.00
#
_symmetry.space_group_name_H-M   'P 1'
#
loop_
_entity.id
_entity.type
_entity.pdbx_description
1 polymer ?
#
loop_
_entity_poly.entity_id
_entity_poly.type
_entity_poly.pdbx_seq_one_letter_code
_entity_poly.pdbx_strand_id
1 'polypeptide(L)'
;MFSEQIMDLKDRFKERLQLVNIFSRELNDSEIFNGRIDADKLQQLFQANLISAEADHCFACGPEEMMTAVETVLPTWGIQRSKIHTERFNTGTAPKATAQQMESRSEERVNIVLDGRELIVEVSKQDDSILDAALRAGADLPYACKGGVCATCKCKVLEGQVEMAVNYSLEEDEIQKGYVLSCQARPTTANVRLSFDE
;
A
#
# COMPACT_ATOMS: atom_id res chain seq x y z
N MET A 1 20.14 -5.43 -13.32
CA MET A 1 19.97 -4.67 -14.57
C MET A 1 20.66 -3.31 -14.57
N PHE A 2 21.06 -2.72 -13.41
CA PHE A 2 21.76 -1.42 -13.38
C PHE A 2 23.05 -1.38 -12.54
N SER A 3 23.64 -2.54 -12.24
CA SER A 3 24.72 -2.63 -11.25
C SER A 3 25.94 -1.78 -11.63
N GLU A 4 26.41 -1.89 -12.86
CA GLU A 4 27.59 -1.15 -13.33
C GLU A 4 27.32 0.36 -13.33
N GLN A 5 26.17 0.81 -13.86
CA GLN A 5 25.84 2.24 -13.88
C GLN A 5 25.73 2.85 -12.47
N ILE A 6 25.23 2.10 -11.49
CA ILE A 6 25.15 2.56 -10.09
C ILE A 6 26.55 2.63 -9.47
N MET A 7 27.43 1.66 -9.76
CA MET A 7 28.82 1.69 -9.30
C MET A 7 29.58 2.88 -9.91
N ASP A 8 29.39 3.15 -11.21
CA ASP A 8 29.96 4.32 -11.88
C ASP A 8 29.50 5.63 -11.24
N LEU A 9 28.21 5.74 -10.88
CA LEU A 9 27.68 6.90 -10.16
C LEU A 9 28.32 7.05 -8.78
N LYS A 10 28.48 5.95 -8.03
CA LYS A 10 29.13 5.94 -6.72
C LYS A 10 30.56 6.44 -6.82
N ASP A 11 31.31 6.01 -7.83
CA ASP A 11 32.70 6.41 -8.01
C ASP A 11 32.85 7.84 -8.51
N ARG A 12 31.86 8.35 -9.27
CA ARG A 12 31.82 9.74 -9.73
C ARG A 12 31.40 10.73 -8.63
N PHE A 13 30.52 10.34 -7.71
CA PHE A 13 29.89 11.25 -6.74
C PHE A 13 30.13 10.83 -5.28
N LYS A 14 31.39 10.60 -4.90
CA LYS A 14 31.80 10.01 -3.60
C LYS A 14 31.31 10.77 -2.36
N GLU A 15 31.11 12.08 -2.45
CA GLU A 15 30.63 12.92 -1.33
C GLU A 15 29.10 13.03 -1.25
N ARG A 16 28.39 12.57 -2.29
CA ARG A 16 26.93 12.77 -2.45
C ARG A 16 26.14 11.47 -2.58
N LEU A 17 26.81 10.37 -2.92
CA LEU A 17 26.20 9.07 -3.12
C LEU A 17 26.98 8.01 -2.34
N GLN A 18 26.34 7.49 -1.30
CA GLN A 18 26.77 6.30 -0.60
C GLN A 18 25.95 5.11 -1.10
N LEU A 19 26.64 4.04 -1.49
CA LEU A 19 26.02 2.79 -1.89
C LEU A 19 26.29 1.73 -0.84
N VAL A 20 25.24 1.17 -0.25
CA VAL A 20 25.30 0.05 0.69
C VAL A 20 24.62 -1.15 0.02
N ASN A 21 25.39 -2.19 -0.28
CA ASN A 21 24.86 -3.42 -0.87
C ASN A 21 24.53 -4.42 0.24
N ILE A 22 23.31 -4.95 0.23
CA ILE A 22 22.83 -5.97 1.17
C ILE A 22 22.31 -7.16 0.36
N PHE A 23 22.84 -8.35 0.62
CA PHE A 23 22.58 -9.53 -0.19
C PHE A 23 21.82 -10.60 0.61
N SER A 24 20.69 -11.06 0.06
CA SER A 24 19.87 -12.11 0.69
C SER A 24 20.24 -13.53 0.26
N ARG A 25 21.09 -13.68 -0.77
CA ARG A 25 21.43 -14.97 -1.39
C ARG A 25 22.94 -15.24 -1.44
N GLU A 26 23.74 -14.25 -1.08
CA GLU A 26 25.20 -14.33 -1.03
C GLU A 26 25.62 -13.94 0.39
N LEU A 27 26.51 -14.74 0.97
CA LEU A 27 27.02 -14.49 2.32
C LEU A 27 28.24 -13.59 2.23
N ASN A 28 28.17 -12.47 2.94
CA ASN A 28 29.29 -11.57 3.18
C ASN A 28 29.87 -11.85 4.57
N ASP A 29 31.14 -11.47 4.76
CA ASP A 29 31.86 -11.66 6.01
C ASP A 29 31.21 -10.94 7.21
N SER A 30 30.52 -9.83 6.96
CA SER A 30 29.77 -9.11 7.98
C SER A 30 28.27 -9.33 7.82
N GLU A 31 27.64 -9.81 8.89
CA GLU A 31 26.18 -10.07 8.95
C GLU A 31 25.33 -8.84 8.63
N ILE A 32 25.85 -7.63 8.85
CA ILE A 32 25.12 -6.39 8.52
C ILE A 32 24.79 -6.29 7.03
N PHE A 33 25.60 -6.89 6.15
CA PHE A 33 25.38 -6.89 4.70
C PHE A 33 24.61 -8.12 4.20
N ASN A 34 24.12 -8.99 5.09
CA ASN A 34 23.35 -10.18 4.73
C ASN A 34 21.85 -9.98 5.01
N GLY A 35 21.00 -10.62 4.19
CA GLY A 35 19.55 -10.68 4.38
C GLY A 35 18.75 -9.64 3.59
N ARG A 36 17.60 -9.23 4.15
CA ARG A 36 16.71 -8.20 3.61
C ARG A 36 16.69 -6.98 4.53
N ILE A 37 16.20 -5.86 4.02
CA ILE A 37 16.01 -4.64 4.81
C ILE A 37 14.69 -4.77 5.57
N ASP A 38 14.79 -5.20 6.83
CA ASP A 38 13.73 -5.20 7.83
C ASP A 38 14.01 -4.17 8.93
N ALA A 39 13.18 -4.14 9.98
CA ALA A 39 13.34 -3.18 11.08
C ALA A 39 14.68 -3.33 11.81
N ASP A 40 15.09 -4.57 12.08
CA ASP A 40 16.34 -4.86 12.79
C ASP A 40 17.55 -4.46 11.94
N LYS A 41 17.51 -4.74 10.63
CA LYS A 41 18.55 -4.34 9.69
C LYS A 41 18.68 -2.82 9.63
N LEU A 42 17.58 -2.08 9.56
CA LEU A 42 17.63 -0.61 9.58
C LEU A 42 18.29 -0.10 10.87
N GLN A 43 17.96 -0.67 12.03
CA GLN A 43 18.61 -0.30 13.29
C GLN A 43 20.13 -0.55 13.24
N GLN A 44 20.55 -1.71 12.76
CA GLN A 44 21.97 -2.04 12.61
C GLN A 44 22.69 -1.04 11.70
N LEU A 45 22.08 -0.65 10.57
CA LEU A 45 22.67 0.31 9.63
C LEU A 45 22.86 1.69 10.26
N PHE A 46 21.90 2.19 11.04
CA PHE A 46 22.04 3.46 11.77
C PHE A 46 23.12 3.35 12.86
N GLN A 47 23.10 2.29 13.68
CA GLN A 47 24.09 2.07 14.74
C GLN A 47 25.53 1.97 14.20
N ALA A 48 25.69 1.38 13.01
CA ALA A 48 26.98 1.28 12.33
C ALA A 48 27.39 2.56 11.57
N ASN A 49 26.58 3.63 11.63
CA ASN A 49 26.76 4.85 10.85
C ASN A 49 26.87 4.61 9.33
N LEU A 50 26.20 3.57 8.81
CA LEU A 50 26.12 3.29 7.38
C LEU A 50 25.01 4.11 6.70
N ILE A 51 24.06 4.62 7.48
CA ILE A 51 23.04 5.58 7.05
C ILE A 51 22.91 6.67 8.11
N SER A 52 22.60 7.90 7.69
CA SER A 52 22.52 9.07 8.56
C SER A 52 21.09 9.43 8.92
N ALA A 53 20.87 9.82 10.18
CA ALA A 53 19.61 10.38 10.65
C ALA A 53 19.44 11.88 10.31
N GLU A 54 20.49 12.53 9.81
CA GLU A 54 20.50 13.97 9.45
C GLU A 54 19.92 14.24 8.04
N ALA A 55 19.16 13.31 7.49
CA ALA A 55 18.56 13.48 6.16
C ALA A 55 17.42 14.52 6.17
N ASP A 56 17.41 15.41 5.17
CA ASP A 56 16.31 16.35 4.98
C ASP A 56 14.99 15.63 4.65
N HIS A 57 15.08 14.60 3.80
CA HIS A 57 13.98 13.76 3.34
C HIS A 57 14.45 12.32 3.13
N CYS A 58 13.58 11.35 3.36
CA CYS A 58 13.75 9.95 2.99
C CYS A 58 12.73 9.57 1.94
N PHE A 59 13.20 8.97 0.84
CA PHE A 59 12.36 8.38 -0.19
C PHE A 59 12.64 6.88 -0.22
N ALA A 60 11.61 6.07 -0.04
CA ALA A 60 11.73 4.63 -0.03
C ALA A 60 10.69 3.99 -0.94
N CYS A 61 11.13 3.00 -1.70
CA CYS A 61 10.28 2.15 -2.52
C CYS A 61 10.81 0.73 -2.47
N GLY A 62 9.93 -0.24 -2.26
CA GLY A 62 10.32 -1.64 -2.14
C GLY A 62 9.21 -2.55 -1.64
N PRO A 63 9.56 -3.76 -1.18
CA PRO A 63 8.61 -4.69 -0.58
C PRO A 63 7.91 -4.12 0.65
N GLU A 64 6.68 -4.58 0.92
CA GLU A 64 5.82 -4.15 2.03
C GLU A 64 6.54 -4.13 3.39
N GLU A 65 7.23 -5.22 3.73
CA GLU A 65 7.98 -5.35 4.98
C GLU A 65 9.05 -4.26 5.13
N MET A 66 9.76 -3.92 4.04
CA MET A 66 10.77 -2.86 4.05
C MET A 66 10.12 -1.49 4.23
N MET A 67 8.98 -1.23 3.58
CA MET A 67 8.29 0.06 3.71
C MET A 67 7.76 0.27 5.14
N THR A 68 7.17 -0.76 5.73
CA THR A 68 6.73 -0.75 7.13
C THR A 68 7.91 -0.56 8.09
N ALA A 69 9.04 -1.22 7.83
CA ALA A 69 10.27 -1.00 8.60
C ALA A 69 10.75 0.46 8.51
N VAL A 70 10.73 1.06 7.32
CA VAL A 70 11.12 2.46 7.13
C VAL A 70 10.20 3.40 7.91
N GLU A 71 8.89 3.25 7.78
CA GLU A 71 7.89 4.13 8.43
C GLU A 71 7.91 4.02 9.97
N THR A 72 8.35 2.88 10.51
CA THR A 72 8.39 2.63 11.95
C THR A 72 9.73 2.99 12.59
N VAL A 73 10.86 2.67 11.94
CA VAL A 73 12.20 2.85 12.50
C VAL A 73 12.73 4.27 12.32
N LEU A 74 12.54 4.91 11.17
CA LEU A 74 13.11 6.25 10.95
C LEU A 74 12.65 7.29 11.98
N PRO A 75 11.38 7.31 12.41
CA PRO A 75 10.93 8.20 13.49
C PRO A 75 11.66 7.98 14.82
N THR A 76 12.07 6.75 15.15
CA THR A 76 12.82 6.47 16.39
C THR A 76 14.23 7.04 16.36
N TRP A 77 14.76 7.34 15.17
CA TRP A 77 16.04 7.99 14.94
C TRP A 77 15.92 9.50 14.72
N GLY A 78 14.73 10.08 14.90
CA GLY A 78 14.50 11.54 14.86
C GLY A 78 14.06 12.10 13.51
N ILE A 79 13.89 11.26 12.48
CA ILE A 79 13.37 11.70 11.18
C ILE A 79 11.85 11.89 11.29
N GLN A 80 11.37 13.10 11.02
CA GLN A 80 9.94 13.42 11.11
C GLN A 80 9.14 12.68 10.04
N ARG A 81 7.92 12.22 10.40
CA ARG A 81 7.04 11.49 9.47
C ARG A 81 6.74 12.26 8.18
N SER A 82 6.57 13.59 8.25
CA SER A 82 6.36 14.45 7.07
C SER A 82 7.53 14.47 6.08
N LYS A 83 8.70 13.98 6.49
CA LYS A 83 9.91 13.87 5.68
C LYS A 83 10.14 12.46 5.14
N ILE A 84 9.28 11.50 5.48
CA ILE A 84 9.35 10.11 5.04
C ILE A 84 8.32 9.92 3.92
N HIS A 85 8.79 9.55 2.74
CA HIS A 85 7.99 9.39 1.54
C HIS A 85 8.11 7.94 1.07
N THR A 86 7.02 7.18 1.11
CA THR A 86 7.00 5.78 0.68
C THR A 86 6.17 5.60 -0.57
N GLU A 87 6.68 4.79 -1.50
CA GLU A 87 5.94 4.38 -2.69
C GLU A 87 5.89 2.85 -2.76
N ARG A 88 4.69 2.30 -2.96
CA ARG A 88 4.42 0.86 -2.90
C ARG A 88 3.90 0.36 -4.25
N PHE A 89 4.76 -0.30 -5.03
CA PHE A 89 4.40 -0.85 -6.35
C PHE A 89 3.76 -2.23 -6.28
N ASN A 90 4.07 -2.99 -5.24
CA ASN A 90 3.66 -4.37 -5.09
C ASN A 90 3.13 -4.54 -3.66
N THR A 91 2.18 -3.68 -3.27
CA THR A 91 1.27 -4.00 -2.16
C THR A 91 0.68 -5.34 -2.53
N GLY A 92 1.12 -6.41 -1.88
CA GLY A 92 0.64 -7.75 -2.19
C GLY A 92 -0.88 -7.70 -2.29
N THR A 93 -1.48 -8.49 -3.18
CA THR A 93 -2.93 -8.70 -3.14
C THR A 93 -3.30 -8.95 -1.69
N ALA A 94 -4.25 -8.16 -1.15
CA ALA A 94 -4.75 -8.37 0.20
C ALA A 94 -4.95 -9.89 0.39
N PRO A 95 -4.44 -10.47 1.49
CA PRO A 95 -4.44 -11.92 1.65
C PRO A 95 -5.85 -12.43 1.39
N LYS A 96 -5.98 -13.34 0.43
CA LYS A 96 -7.27 -13.94 0.08
C LYS A 96 -7.90 -14.47 1.36
N ALA A 97 -9.18 -14.19 1.55
CA ALA A 97 -9.88 -14.72 2.71
C ALA A 97 -9.76 -16.23 2.74
N THR A 98 -9.49 -16.76 3.93
CA THR A 98 -9.54 -18.20 4.19
C THR A 98 -10.97 -18.71 3.97
N ALA A 99 -11.13 -20.01 3.72
CA ALA A 99 -12.46 -20.60 3.53
C ALA A 99 -13.43 -20.27 4.68
N GLN A 100 -12.94 -20.28 5.92
CA GLN A 100 -13.72 -19.96 7.10
C GLN A 100 -14.14 -18.47 7.16
N GLN A 101 -13.25 -17.55 6.75
CA GLN A 101 -13.58 -16.13 6.63
C GLN A 101 -14.57 -15.88 5.48
N MET A 102 -14.49 -16.65 4.39
CA MET A 102 -15.44 -16.55 3.29
C MET A 102 -16.83 -17.01 3.72
N GLU A 103 -16.94 -18.09 4.51
CA GLU A 103 -18.21 -18.57 5.04
C GLU A 103 -18.91 -17.52 5.93
N SER A 104 -18.14 -16.76 6.70
CA SER A 104 -18.65 -15.70 7.57
C SER A 104 -18.99 -14.39 6.85
N ARG A 105 -18.60 -14.21 5.58
CA ARG A 105 -18.98 -13.02 4.79
C ARG A 105 -20.49 -13.05 4.52
N SER A 106 -21.15 -11.89 4.65
CA SER A 106 -22.50 -11.70 4.11
C SER A 106 -22.44 -11.40 2.62
N GLU A 107 -23.53 -11.75 1.94
CA GLU A 107 -23.76 -11.36 0.55
C GLU A 107 -24.70 -10.16 0.55
N GLU A 108 -24.29 -9.09 -0.10
CA GLU A 108 -24.99 -7.82 -0.02
C GLU A 108 -25.18 -7.22 -1.41
N ARG A 109 -26.27 -6.47 -1.58
CA ARG A 109 -26.49 -5.66 -2.78
C ARG A 109 -25.94 -4.26 -2.53
N VAL A 110 -25.11 -3.80 -3.45
CA VAL A 110 -24.51 -2.46 -3.41
C VAL A 110 -25.00 -1.66 -4.60
N ASN A 111 -25.49 -0.45 -4.34
CA ASN A 111 -25.85 0.52 -5.37
C ASN A 111 -24.64 1.42 -5.65
N ILE A 112 -24.20 1.48 -6.90
CA ILE A 112 -23.03 2.25 -7.34
C ILE A 112 -23.52 3.33 -8.31
N VAL A 113 -23.22 4.59 -7.98
CA VAL A 113 -23.47 5.75 -8.83
C VAL A 113 -22.19 6.10 -9.59
N LEU A 114 -22.26 6.15 -10.91
CA LEU A 114 -21.17 6.58 -11.80
C LEU A 114 -21.76 7.30 -13.01
N ASP A 115 -21.27 8.50 -13.31
CA ASP A 115 -21.74 9.37 -14.39
C ASP A 115 -23.26 9.59 -14.35
N GLY A 116 -23.82 9.75 -13.13
CA GLY A 116 -25.25 9.90 -12.88
C GLY A 116 -26.10 8.65 -13.13
N ARG A 117 -25.49 7.49 -13.40
CA ARG A 117 -26.18 6.20 -13.58
C ARG A 117 -26.06 5.36 -12.32
N GLU A 118 -27.12 4.65 -11.97
CA GLU A 118 -27.12 3.69 -10.87
C GLU A 118 -26.95 2.26 -11.39
N LEU A 119 -26.01 1.53 -10.79
CA LEU A 119 -25.75 0.12 -11.02
C LEU A 119 -25.91 -0.62 -9.70
N ILE A 120 -26.75 -1.67 -9.68
CA ILE A 120 -26.86 -2.55 -8.52
C ILE A 120 -26.04 -3.82 -8.77
N VAL A 121 -25.07 -4.08 -7.90
CA VAL A 121 -24.21 -5.27 -7.96
C VAL A 121 -24.41 -6.15 -6.74
N GLU A 122 -24.36 -7.46 -6.93
CA GLU A 122 -24.34 -8.44 -5.84
C GLU A 122 -22.90 -8.75 -5.46
N VAL A 123 -22.52 -8.38 -4.24
CA VAL A 123 -21.22 -8.70 -3.65
C VAL A 123 -21.33 -10.06 -2.98
N SER A 124 -20.75 -11.08 -3.61
CA SER A 124 -20.76 -12.45 -3.10
C SER A 124 -19.66 -12.67 -2.06
N LYS A 125 -19.70 -13.83 -1.41
CA LYS A 125 -18.63 -14.27 -0.49
C LYS A 125 -17.27 -14.42 -1.19
N GLN A 126 -17.28 -14.68 -2.49
CA GLN A 126 -16.11 -14.98 -3.33
C GLN A 126 -15.40 -13.73 -3.85
N ASP A 127 -16.12 -12.62 -3.98
CA ASP A 127 -15.50 -11.35 -4.31
C ASP A 127 -14.63 -10.93 -3.13
N ASP A 128 -13.53 -10.21 -3.34
CA ASP A 128 -12.74 -9.66 -2.25
C ASP A 128 -13.12 -8.20 -1.96
N SER A 129 -13.64 -7.49 -2.96
CA SER A 129 -14.08 -6.10 -2.85
C SER A 129 -15.35 -5.81 -3.64
N ILE A 130 -15.94 -4.63 -3.41
CA ILE A 130 -17.07 -4.11 -4.20
C ILE A 130 -16.65 -3.91 -5.67
N LEU A 131 -15.42 -3.46 -5.93
CA LEU A 131 -14.90 -3.37 -7.30
C LEU A 131 -14.87 -4.75 -7.97
N ASP A 132 -14.42 -5.81 -7.28
CA ASP A 132 -14.38 -7.16 -7.88
C ASP A 132 -15.76 -7.65 -8.29
N ALA A 133 -16.77 -7.44 -7.43
CA ALA A 133 -18.15 -7.77 -7.73
C ALA A 133 -18.68 -6.98 -8.94
N ALA A 134 -18.35 -5.69 -9.03
CA ALA A 134 -18.75 -4.85 -10.16
C ALA A 134 -18.08 -5.27 -11.47
N LEU A 135 -16.77 -5.53 -11.46
CA LEU A 135 -16.03 -6.03 -12.64
C LEU A 135 -16.56 -7.41 -13.08
N ARG A 136 -16.88 -8.30 -12.13
CA ARG A 136 -17.51 -9.60 -12.40
C ARG A 136 -18.89 -9.45 -13.05
N ALA A 137 -19.65 -8.42 -12.66
CA ALA A 137 -20.93 -8.06 -13.27
C ALA A 137 -20.79 -7.34 -14.62
N GLY A 138 -19.56 -7.09 -15.10
CA GLY A 138 -19.28 -6.43 -16.37
C GLY A 138 -19.33 -4.90 -16.31
N ALA A 139 -19.28 -4.31 -15.12
CA ALA A 139 -19.20 -2.86 -14.95
C ALA A 139 -17.82 -2.32 -15.31
N ASP A 140 -17.78 -1.14 -15.92
CA ASP A 140 -16.55 -0.41 -16.24
C ASP A 140 -16.32 0.71 -15.21
N LEU A 141 -15.88 0.32 -14.01
CA LEU A 141 -15.58 1.29 -12.96
C LEU A 141 -14.13 1.79 -13.08
N PRO A 142 -13.81 3.02 -12.62
CA PRO A 142 -12.43 3.50 -12.58
C PRO A 142 -11.55 2.67 -11.63
N TYR A 143 -10.45 2.07 -12.13
CA TYR A 143 -9.43 1.40 -11.30
C TYR A 143 -8.07 1.30 -12.01
N ALA A 144 -7.00 1.07 -11.23
CA ALA A 144 -5.66 0.80 -11.77
C ALA A 144 -4.92 -0.29 -10.98
N CYS A 145 -4.54 -0.04 -9.72
CA CYS A 145 -3.65 -0.96 -8.99
C CYS A 145 -4.35 -2.15 -8.29
N LYS A 146 -5.61 -1.99 -7.88
CA LYS A 146 -6.34 -2.91 -6.96
C LYS A 146 -5.61 -3.27 -5.66
N GLY A 147 -4.63 -2.46 -5.24
CA GLY A 147 -3.81 -2.67 -4.03
C GLY A 147 -3.94 -1.55 -2.98
N GLY A 148 -4.83 -0.58 -3.19
CA GLY A 148 -5.06 0.50 -2.23
C GLY A 148 -4.04 1.64 -2.26
N VAL A 149 -3.26 1.79 -3.34
CA VAL A 149 -2.15 2.77 -3.45
C VAL A 149 -2.35 3.88 -4.48
N CYS A 150 -3.19 3.70 -5.51
CA CYS A 150 -3.31 4.65 -6.62
C CYS A 150 -4.47 5.66 -6.49
N ALA A 151 -5.37 5.46 -5.53
CA ALA A 151 -6.65 6.18 -5.40
C ALA A 151 -7.60 6.22 -6.64
N THR A 152 -7.29 5.60 -7.78
CA THR A 152 -8.18 5.60 -8.96
C THR A 152 -9.57 5.01 -8.67
N CYS A 153 -9.65 4.05 -7.75
CA CYS A 153 -10.90 3.39 -7.34
C CYS A 153 -11.66 4.17 -6.24
N LYS A 154 -11.27 5.43 -5.95
CA LYS A 154 -11.84 6.27 -4.90
C LYS A 154 -13.31 6.58 -5.20
N CYS A 155 -14.16 6.38 -4.21
CA CYS A 155 -15.57 6.70 -4.23
C CYS A 155 -16.03 7.08 -2.83
N LYS A 156 -17.23 7.63 -2.70
CA LYS A 156 -17.80 8.06 -1.43
C LYS A 156 -18.96 7.17 -1.02
N VAL A 157 -19.01 6.79 0.24
CA VAL A 157 -20.17 6.11 0.83
C VAL A 157 -21.27 7.14 1.08
N LEU A 158 -22.40 6.99 0.40
CA LEU A 158 -23.58 7.83 0.59
C LEU A 158 -24.53 7.24 1.63
N GLU A 159 -24.65 5.90 1.66
CA GLU A 159 -25.50 5.16 2.59
C GLU A 159 -24.84 3.84 2.98
N GLY A 160 -25.11 3.37 4.21
CA GLY A 160 -24.55 2.13 4.75
C GLY A 160 -23.10 2.27 5.24
N GLN A 161 -22.44 1.13 5.50
CA GLN A 161 -21.06 1.06 5.97
C GLN A 161 -20.26 0.03 5.19
N VAL A 162 -18.97 0.30 5.05
CA VAL A 162 -18.00 -0.59 4.43
C VAL A 162 -16.75 -0.70 5.30
N GLU A 163 -16.02 -1.78 5.14
CA GLU A 163 -14.70 -1.99 5.73
C GLU A 163 -13.67 -2.08 4.62
N MET A 164 -12.56 -1.35 4.74
CA MET A 164 -11.44 -1.40 3.80
C MET A 164 -10.35 -2.36 4.30
N ALA A 165 -9.94 -3.28 3.44
CA ALA A 165 -8.87 -4.23 3.77
C ALA A 165 -7.51 -3.54 3.98
N VAL A 166 -7.16 -2.60 3.09
CA VAL A 166 -5.97 -1.74 3.21
C VAL A 166 -6.29 -0.33 2.70
N ASN A 167 -5.60 0.65 3.25
CA ASN A 167 -5.61 2.02 2.74
C ASN A 167 -4.21 2.63 2.85
N TYR A 168 -3.58 2.88 1.71
CA TYR A 168 -2.30 3.59 1.62
C TYR A 168 -2.42 4.91 0.86
N SER A 169 -3.62 5.27 0.37
CA SER A 169 -3.81 6.43 -0.51
C SER A 169 -4.62 7.56 0.10
N LEU A 170 -5.64 7.24 0.90
CA LEU A 170 -6.58 8.22 1.42
C LEU A 170 -6.09 8.73 2.76
N GLU A 171 -6.09 10.04 2.92
CA GLU A 171 -5.81 10.72 4.18
C GLU A 171 -6.99 10.58 5.16
N GLU A 172 -6.72 10.75 6.45
CA GLU A 172 -7.73 10.58 7.50
C GLU A 172 -8.93 11.53 7.32
N ASP A 173 -8.72 12.75 6.82
CA ASP A 173 -9.81 13.69 6.57
C ASP A 173 -10.70 13.28 5.39
N GLU A 174 -10.14 12.60 4.37
CA GLU A 174 -10.91 12.00 3.28
C GLU A 174 -11.77 10.84 3.78
N ILE A 175 -11.20 9.96 4.62
CA ILE A 175 -11.93 8.85 5.25
C ILE A 175 -13.11 9.39 6.09
N GLN A 176 -12.86 10.44 6.89
CA GLN A 176 -13.89 11.08 7.71
C GLN A 176 -15.01 11.73 6.89
N LYS A 177 -14.71 12.18 5.66
CA LYS A 177 -15.71 12.66 4.69
C LYS A 177 -16.48 11.52 3.99
N GLY A 178 -16.17 10.26 4.31
CA GLY A 178 -16.82 9.08 3.76
C GLY A 178 -16.19 8.55 2.48
N TYR A 179 -14.99 9.02 2.09
CA TYR A 179 -14.29 8.46 0.93
C TYR A 179 -13.65 7.12 1.29
N VAL A 180 -13.73 6.19 0.34
CA VAL A 180 -13.22 4.83 0.44
C VAL A 180 -12.63 4.40 -0.89
N LEU A 181 -11.84 3.32 -0.87
CA LEU A 181 -11.30 2.68 -2.06
C LEU A 181 -12.19 1.48 -2.39
N SER A 182 -13.03 1.57 -3.43
CA SER A 182 -13.95 0.47 -3.83
C SER A 182 -13.24 -0.86 -4.07
N CYS A 183 -11.97 -0.81 -4.46
CA CYS A 183 -11.10 -1.95 -4.68
C CYS A 183 -10.58 -2.63 -3.41
N GLN A 184 -10.76 -2.00 -2.25
CA GLN A 184 -10.42 -2.54 -0.93
C GLN A 184 -11.65 -2.63 -0.01
N ALA A 185 -12.78 -2.04 -0.41
CA ALA A 185 -13.98 -1.96 0.40
C ALA A 185 -14.88 -3.19 0.25
N ARG A 186 -15.41 -3.70 1.37
CA ARG A 186 -16.54 -4.64 1.43
C ARG A 186 -17.69 -4.06 2.26
N PRO A 187 -18.95 -4.32 1.90
CA PRO A 187 -20.09 -3.89 2.69
C PRO A 187 -20.16 -4.63 4.03
N THR A 188 -20.46 -3.91 5.10
CA THR A 188 -20.70 -4.46 6.44
C THR A 188 -22.17 -4.33 6.87
N THR A 189 -22.97 -3.58 6.10
CA THR A 189 -24.41 -3.42 6.27
C THR A 189 -25.14 -3.68 4.95
N ALA A 190 -26.45 -3.94 5.02
CA ALA A 190 -27.29 -4.00 3.84
C ALA A 190 -27.46 -2.63 3.17
N ASN A 191 -27.77 -2.64 1.87
CA ASN A 191 -28.11 -1.46 1.05
C ASN A 191 -27.03 -0.36 1.02
N VAL A 192 -25.74 -0.75 0.95
CA VAL A 192 -24.67 0.23 0.77
C VAL A 192 -24.84 0.97 -0.55
N ARG A 193 -24.71 2.29 -0.54
CA ARG A 193 -24.70 3.13 -1.74
C ARG A 193 -23.38 3.89 -1.86
N LEU A 194 -22.69 3.72 -2.97
CA LEU A 194 -21.43 4.37 -3.29
C LEU A 194 -21.60 5.33 -4.46
N SER A 195 -20.85 6.44 -4.49
CA SER A 195 -20.79 7.36 -5.63
C SER A 195 -19.35 7.63 -6.05
N PHE A 196 -19.08 7.53 -7.35
CA PHE A 196 -17.83 7.93 -7.98
C PHE A 196 -17.85 9.38 -8.50
N ASP A 197 -18.97 10.09 -8.34
CA ASP A 197 -19.21 11.42 -8.91
C ASP A 197 -18.94 12.57 -7.90
N GLU A 198 -18.42 12.23 -6.72
CA GLU A 198 -18.23 13.14 -5.56
C GLU A 198 -16.81 13.72 -5.44
#